data_AF-A0A6C1B4S8-F1
#
_entry.id   AF-A0A6C1B4S8-F1
#
_cell.length_a   1.000
_cell.length_b   1.000
_cell.length_c   1.000
_cell.angle_alpha   90.00
_cell.angle_beta   90.00
_cell.angle_gamma   90.00
#
_symmetry.space_group_name_H-M   'P 1'
#
loop_
_entity.id
_entity.type
_entity.pdbx_description
1 polymer ?
#
loop_
_entity_poly.entity_id
_entity_poly.type
_entity_poly.pdbx_seq_one_letter_code
_entity_poly.pdbx_strand_id
1 'polypeptide(L)'
;MIDAFILQVDRALQTVFAPARSSRPVPGSDLPEGDLNDAERRHAAALMRINHVGEVCAQALYQGQAIVSRDVQIKRALEQAANEETEHLAWTESRIGQLGGRKSLLNPLWYGGALAIGVLAGKLGDRWNLGFLAETEHQVEAHLKSHLASLPESDAKSRAIVDQMAVDEVAHAKLATDLGGKPLPEVVRRAMRGASKVMTTVAYRV
;
A
#
# COMPACT_ATOMS: atom_id res chain seq x y z
N MET A 1 -5.85 22.93 16.58
CA MET A 1 -5.51 23.03 15.13
C MET A 1 -4.03 22.76 14.89
N ILE A 2 -3.11 23.37 15.65
CA ILE A 2 -1.66 23.09 15.56
C ILE A 2 -1.35 21.63 15.93
N ASP A 3 -1.92 21.11 17.02
CA ASP A 3 -1.66 19.73 17.47
C ASP A 3 -2.06 18.68 16.42
N ALA A 4 -3.23 18.85 15.80
CA ALA A 4 -3.69 17.96 14.74
C ALA A 4 -2.75 17.98 13.52
N PHE A 5 -2.25 19.16 13.15
CA PHE A 5 -1.28 19.29 12.06
C PHE A 5 0.05 18.60 12.39
N ILE A 6 0.56 18.79 13.62
CA ILE A 6 1.78 18.12 14.09
C ILE A 6 1.63 16.59 14.01
N LEU A 7 0.48 16.05 14.45
CA LEU A 7 0.20 14.62 14.36
C LEU A 7 0.16 14.11 12.90
N GLN A 8 -0.36 14.90 11.95
CA GLN A 8 -0.35 14.50 10.55
C GLN A 8 1.06 14.52 9.95
N VAL A 9 1.88 15.50 10.32
CA VAL A 9 3.28 15.57 9.89
C VAL A 9 4.09 14.42 10.50
N ASP A 10 3.89 14.12 11.78
CA ASP A 10 4.54 13.00 12.46
C ASP A 10 4.20 11.66 11.79
N ARG A 11 2.93 11.40 11.48
CA ARG A 11 2.51 10.21 10.70
C ARG A 11 3.22 10.10 9.35
N ALA A 12 3.34 11.21 8.63
CA ALA A 12 4.04 11.24 7.35
C ALA A 12 5.54 10.91 7.51
N LEU A 13 6.19 11.49 8.53
CA LEU A 13 7.59 11.21 8.82
C LEU A 13 7.80 9.75 9.22
N GLN A 14 6.93 9.19 10.04
CA GLN A 14 6.99 7.79 10.43
C GLN A 14 6.82 6.86 9.24
N THR A 15 5.84 7.10 8.37
CA THR A 15 5.58 6.25 7.19
C THR A 15 6.75 6.28 6.20
N VAL A 16 7.35 7.45 5.98
CA VAL A 16 8.36 7.62 4.94
C VAL A 16 9.77 7.27 5.44
N PHE A 17 10.12 7.64 6.67
CA PHE A 17 11.50 7.61 7.15
C PHE A 17 11.75 6.62 8.29
N ALA A 18 10.74 6.28 9.10
CA ALA A 18 10.92 5.31 10.17
C ALA A 18 10.76 3.87 9.65
N PRO A 19 11.43 2.88 10.27
CA PRO A 19 11.11 1.48 10.03
C PRO A 19 9.69 1.16 10.51
N ALA A 20 8.89 0.53 9.67
CA ALA A 20 7.56 0.08 10.06
C ALA A 20 7.66 -1.08 11.07
N ARG A 21 6.66 -1.19 11.96
CA ARG A 21 6.60 -2.24 12.98
C ARG A 21 5.33 -3.05 12.82
N SER A 22 5.51 -4.35 12.68
CA SER A 22 4.44 -5.34 12.61
C SER A 22 4.04 -5.77 14.02
N SER A 23 2.74 -5.79 14.33
CA SER A 23 2.18 -6.45 15.51
C SER A 23 1.82 -7.91 15.23
N ARG A 24 1.71 -8.29 13.95
CA ARG A 24 1.45 -9.65 13.48
C ARG A 24 2.76 -10.39 13.16
N PRO A 25 2.76 -11.74 13.18
CA PRO A 25 3.86 -12.52 12.62
C PRO A 25 4.04 -12.22 11.12
N VAL A 26 5.29 -12.19 10.66
CA VAL A 26 5.57 -12.06 9.22
C VAL A 26 5.15 -13.35 8.51
N PRO A 27 4.28 -13.29 7.48
CA PRO A 27 3.87 -14.47 6.72
C PRO A 27 5.08 -15.22 6.14
N GLY A 28 5.11 -16.54 6.31
CA GLY A 28 6.19 -17.40 5.82
C GLY A 28 7.53 -17.26 6.54
N SER A 29 7.57 -16.63 7.72
CA SER A 29 8.82 -16.50 8.50
C SER A 29 9.45 -17.83 8.94
N ASP A 30 8.64 -18.89 9.02
CA ASP A 30 9.02 -20.26 9.33
C ASP A 30 9.47 -21.08 8.11
N LEU A 31 9.24 -20.57 6.89
CA LEU A 31 9.64 -21.23 5.65
C LEU A 31 11.17 -21.17 5.47
N PRO A 32 11.78 -22.18 4.81
CA PRO A 32 13.20 -22.12 4.46
C PRO A 32 13.48 -20.96 3.51
N GLU A 33 14.72 -20.45 3.53
CA GLU A 33 15.15 -19.50 2.51
C GLU A 33 15.34 -20.24 1.17
N GLY A 34 14.76 -19.69 0.10
CA GLY A 34 14.91 -20.24 -1.24
C GLY A 34 16.33 -20.10 -1.77
N ASP A 35 16.75 -21.06 -2.59
CA ASP A 35 17.96 -20.92 -3.39
C ASP A 35 17.63 -20.03 -4.61
N LEU A 36 17.96 -18.74 -4.48
CA LEU A 36 17.74 -17.73 -5.51
C LEU A 36 19.07 -17.32 -6.10
N ASN A 37 19.16 -17.36 -7.43
CA ASN A 37 20.27 -16.74 -8.13
C ASN A 37 20.21 -15.20 -8.01
N ASP A 38 21.30 -14.52 -8.34
CA ASP A 38 21.39 -13.07 -8.18
C ASP A 38 20.33 -12.29 -8.98
N ALA A 39 19.94 -12.78 -10.16
CA ALA A 39 18.93 -12.12 -10.97
C ALA A 39 17.53 -12.25 -10.35
N GLU A 40 17.20 -13.44 -9.86
CA GLU A 40 15.96 -13.74 -9.15
C GLU A 40 15.86 -12.93 -7.85
N ARG A 41 16.94 -12.89 -7.06
CA ARG A 41 17.00 -12.11 -5.82
C ARG A 41 16.77 -10.62 -6.06
N ARG A 42 17.43 -10.05 -7.09
CA ARG A 42 17.22 -8.64 -7.48
C ARG A 42 15.79 -8.38 -7.97
N HIS A 43 15.23 -9.31 -8.72
CA HIS A 43 13.86 -9.22 -9.21
C HIS A 43 12.85 -9.25 -8.06
N ALA A 44 12.96 -10.22 -7.14
CA ALA A 44 12.13 -10.32 -5.96
C ALA A 44 12.23 -9.06 -5.09
N ALA A 45 13.45 -8.55 -4.86
CA ALA A 45 13.67 -7.32 -4.10
C ALA A 45 13.00 -6.09 -4.77
N ALA A 46 12.98 -6.04 -6.10
CA ALA A 46 12.29 -5.01 -6.85
C ALA A 46 10.77 -5.10 -6.73
N LEU A 47 10.20 -6.31 -6.81
CA LEU A 47 8.76 -6.52 -6.59
C LEU A 47 8.35 -6.16 -5.16
N MET A 48 9.13 -6.55 -4.14
CA MET A 48 8.85 -6.16 -2.75
C MET A 48 8.94 -4.64 -2.56
N ARG A 49 9.88 -3.96 -3.23
CA ARG A 49 9.96 -2.48 -3.22
C ARG A 49 8.72 -1.86 -3.86
N ILE A 50 8.18 -2.43 -4.93
CA ILE A 50 6.94 -1.93 -5.54
C ILE A 50 5.78 -2.07 -4.55
N ASN A 51 5.62 -3.23 -3.91
CA ASN A 51 4.58 -3.44 -2.90
C ASN A 51 4.72 -2.41 -1.77
N HIS A 52 5.92 -2.26 -1.22
CA HIS A 52 6.21 -1.24 -0.20
C HIS A 52 5.82 0.17 -0.67
N VAL A 53 6.07 0.55 -1.92
CA VAL A 53 5.67 1.87 -2.44
C VAL A 53 4.14 1.98 -2.55
N GLY A 54 3.47 0.89 -2.90
CA GLY A 54 2.01 0.75 -2.83
C GLY A 54 1.51 1.12 -1.44
N GLU A 55 2.07 0.52 -0.40
CA GLU A 55 1.62 0.75 0.97
C GLU A 55 1.92 2.17 1.47
N VAL A 56 3.06 2.74 1.08
CA VAL A 56 3.35 4.17 1.33
C VAL A 56 2.28 5.05 0.69
N CYS A 57 1.81 4.72 -0.50
CA CYS A 57 0.73 5.46 -1.17
C CYS A 57 -0.62 5.25 -0.48
N ALA A 58 -0.96 4.01 -0.11
CA ALA A 58 -2.21 3.69 0.58
C ALA A 58 -2.31 4.44 1.92
N GLN A 59 -1.26 4.40 2.74
CA GLN A 59 -1.16 5.18 3.99
C GLN A 59 -1.42 6.67 3.79
N ALA A 60 -0.72 7.28 2.82
CA ALA A 60 -0.85 8.69 2.52
C ALA A 60 -2.26 9.04 2.02
N LEU A 61 -2.83 8.18 1.17
CA LEU A 61 -4.16 8.33 0.63
C LEU A 61 -5.19 8.28 1.76
N TYR A 62 -5.17 7.25 2.61
CA TYR A 62 -6.11 7.08 3.72
C TYR A 62 -6.00 8.20 4.73
N GLN A 63 -4.76 8.64 5.04
CA GLN A 63 -4.54 9.83 5.84
C GLN A 63 -5.23 11.05 5.22
N GLY A 64 -5.01 11.31 3.92
CA GLY A 64 -5.58 12.46 3.22
C GLY A 64 -7.10 12.46 3.23
N GLN A 65 -7.69 11.28 2.97
CA GLN A 65 -9.12 11.05 3.01
C GLN A 65 -9.71 11.28 4.42
N ALA A 66 -9.05 10.75 5.45
CA ALA A 66 -9.49 10.87 6.84
C ALA A 66 -9.44 12.32 7.36
N ILE A 67 -8.44 13.11 6.93
CA ILE A 67 -8.32 14.53 7.31
C ILE A 67 -9.58 15.33 6.95
N VAL A 68 -10.17 15.06 5.78
CA VAL A 68 -11.29 15.85 5.24
C VAL A 68 -12.65 15.19 5.36
N SER A 69 -12.72 13.89 5.65
CA SER A 69 -13.98 13.18 5.87
C SER A 69 -14.75 13.79 7.04
N ARG A 70 -16.09 13.79 6.96
CA ARG A 70 -16.96 14.31 8.03
C ARG A 70 -17.62 13.19 8.82
N ASP A 71 -17.71 12.01 8.22
CA ASP A 71 -18.31 10.83 8.82
C ASP A 71 -17.32 10.10 9.75
N VAL A 72 -17.76 9.86 11.00
CA VAL A 72 -16.95 9.20 12.02
C VAL A 72 -16.73 7.71 11.73
N GLN A 73 -17.69 7.03 11.11
CA GLN A 73 -17.56 5.61 10.76
C GLN A 73 -16.53 5.44 9.64
N ILE A 74 -16.55 6.33 8.65
CA ILE A 74 -15.59 6.29 7.53
C ILE A 74 -14.18 6.62 8.01
N LYS A 75 -14.02 7.61 8.88
CA LYS A 75 -12.72 7.88 9.52
C LYS A 75 -12.16 6.65 10.22
N ARG A 76 -12.99 5.97 11.02
CA ARG A 76 -12.56 4.75 11.72
C ARG A 76 -12.18 3.63 10.76
N ALA A 77 -12.92 3.46 9.66
CA ALA A 77 -12.59 2.47 8.64
C ALA A 77 -11.24 2.79 7.95
N LEU A 78 -10.99 4.06 7.61
CA LEU A 78 -9.72 4.51 7.03
C LEU A 78 -8.55 4.37 8.01
N GLU A 79 -8.77 4.69 9.29
CA GLU A 79 -7.76 4.49 10.34
C GLU A 79 -7.47 3.01 10.57
N GLN A 80 -8.48 2.15 10.50
CA GLN A 80 -8.29 0.70 10.60
C GLN A 80 -7.48 0.17 9.41
N ALA A 81 -7.87 0.52 8.17
CA ALA A 81 -7.12 0.13 6.98
C ALA A 81 -5.66 0.61 7.07
N ALA A 82 -5.42 1.87 7.43
CA ALA A 82 -4.06 2.39 7.63
C ALA A 82 -3.27 1.65 8.73
N ASN A 83 -3.90 1.18 9.80
CA ASN A 83 -3.20 0.37 10.78
C ASN A 83 -2.81 -1.00 10.22
N GLU A 84 -3.69 -1.63 9.44
CA GLU A 84 -3.42 -2.91 8.77
C GLU A 84 -2.32 -2.77 7.71
N GLU A 85 -2.31 -1.67 6.95
CA GLU A 85 -1.24 -1.34 5.98
C GLU A 85 0.14 -1.14 6.63
N THR A 86 0.19 -0.80 7.92
CA THR A 86 1.48 -0.69 8.64
C THR A 86 2.14 -2.06 8.78
N GLU A 87 1.34 -3.12 8.89
CA GLU A 87 1.83 -4.50 8.93
C GLU A 87 2.48 -4.87 7.59
N HIS A 88 1.82 -4.52 6.48
CA HIS A 88 2.32 -4.80 5.12
C HIS A 88 3.60 -4.02 4.82
N LEU A 89 3.68 -2.75 5.24
CA LEU A 89 4.91 -1.95 5.19
C LEU A 89 6.06 -2.66 5.92
N ALA A 90 5.81 -3.14 7.13
CA ALA A 90 6.83 -3.82 7.94
C ALA A 90 7.29 -5.14 7.29
N TRP A 91 6.37 -5.93 6.74
CA TRP A 91 6.70 -7.19 6.07
C TRP A 91 7.51 -6.96 4.80
N THR A 92 7.06 -6.04 3.96
CA THR A 92 7.74 -5.72 2.70
C THR A 92 9.11 -5.08 2.96
N GLU A 93 9.23 -4.16 3.92
CA GLU A 93 10.51 -3.57 4.33
C GLU A 93 11.49 -4.64 4.82
N SER A 94 11.03 -5.53 5.70
CA SER A 94 11.85 -6.63 6.22
C SER A 94 12.32 -7.54 5.08
N ARG A 95 11.42 -7.92 4.15
CA ARG A 95 11.77 -8.80 3.04
C ARG A 95 12.72 -8.15 2.05
N ILE A 96 12.55 -6.86 1.75
CA ILE A 96 13.50 -6.07 0.94
C ILE A 96 14.91 -6.18 1.56
N GLY A 97 15.03 -6.00 2.87
CA GLY A 97 16.31 -6.11 3.59
C GLY A 97 16.93 -7.50 3.50
N GLN A 98 16.15 -8.56 3.70
CA GLN A 98 16.60 -9.95 3.59
C GLN A 98 17.11 -10.31 2.19
N LEU A 99 16.50 -9.73 1.15
CA LEU A 99 16.91 -9.91 -0.24
C LEU A 99 18.13 -9.03 -0.63
N GLY A 100 18.65 -8.21 0.29
CA GLY A 100 19.75 -7.27 0.01
C GLY A 100 19.34 -6.08 -0.85
N GLY A 101 18.03 -5.78 -0.89
CA GLY A 101 17.46 -4.66 -1.61
C GLY A 101 17.43 -3.36 -0.78
N ARG A 102 16.71 -2.38 -1.30
CA ARG A 102 16.43 -1.11 -0.61
C ARG A 102 15.02 -0.62 -0.92
N LYS A 103 14.49 0.25 -0.06
CA LYS A 103 13.26 1.03 -0.29
C LYS A 103 13.46 2.01 -1.45
N SER A 104 12.36 2.49 -2.02
CA SER A 104 12.39 3.50 -3.09
C SER A 104 12.88 4.84 -2.54
N LEU A 105 13.77 5.52 -3.28
CA LEU A 105 14.23 6.86 -2.90
C LEU A 105 13.15 7.93 -3.06
N LEU A 106 12.12 7.62 -3.83
CA LEU A 106 11.04 8.53 -4.17
C LEU A 106 9.83 8.41 -3.22
N ASN A 107 9.94 7.66 -2.13
CA ASN A 107 8.87 7.54 -1.13
C ASN A 107 8.30 8.89 -0.67
N PRO A 108 9.10 9.94 -0.40
CA PRO A 108 8.54 11.26 -0.06
C PRO A 108 7.65 11.85 -1.16
N LEU A 109 8.02 11.66 -2.44
CA LEU A 109 7.26 12.15 -3.59
C LEU A 109 5.96 11.35 -3.75
N TRP A 110 6.04 10.02 -3.65
CA TRP A 110 4.87 9.14 -3.72
C TRP A 110 3.87 9.45 -2.62
N TYR A 111 4.36 9.58 -1.38
CA TYR A 111 3.54 9.95 -0.23
C TYR A 111 2.83 11.29 -0.46
N GLY A 112 3.57 12.35 -0.83
CA GLY A 112 3.00 13.67 -1.05
C GLY A 112 1.92 13.68 -2.15
N GLY A 113 2.16 12.95 -3.25
CA GLY A 113 1.19 12.82 -4.33
C GLY A 113 -0.08 12.09 -3.91
N ALA A 114 0.06 10.94 -3.24
CA ALA A 114 -1.07 10.15 -2.77
C ALA A 114 -1.89 10.87 -1.68
N LEU A 115 -1.22 11.58 -0.76
CA LEU A 115 -1.88 12.43 0.24
C LEU A 115 -2.73 13.51 -0.41
N ALA A 116 -2.20 14.21 -1.41
CA ALA A 116 -2.94 15.24 -2.13
C ALA A 116 -4.18 14.66 -2.83
N ILE A 117 -4.05 13.49 -3.47
CA ILE A 117 -5.17 12.78 -4.08
C ILE A 117 -6.21 12.39 -3.03
N GLY A 118 -5.80 11.83 -1.88
CA GLY A 118 -6.70 11.47 -0.79
C GLY A 118 -7.50 12.65 -0.25
N VAL A 119 -6.84 13.80 -0.03
CA VAL A 119 -7.50 15.05 0.37
C VAL A 119 -8.52 15.51 -0.68
N LEU A 120 -8.21 15.41 -1.97
CA LEU A 120 -9.14 15.76 -3.04
C LEU A 120 -10.32 14.80 -3.09
N ALA A 121 -10.08 13.49 -3.01
CA ALA A 121 -11.13 12.47 -3.01
C ALA A 121 -12.11 12.64 -1.84
N GLY A 122 -11.60 12.86 -0.63
CA GLY A 122 -12.44 13.06 0.54
C GLY A 122 -13.25 14.37 0.49
N LYS A 123 -12.73 15.44 -0.15
CA LYS A 123 -13.47 16.68 -0.38
C LYS A 123 -14.64 16.53 -1.35
N LEU A 124 -14.59 15.56 -2.27
CA LEU A 124 -15.66 15.27 -3.21
C LEU A 124 -16.85 14.52 -2.55
N GLY A 125 -16.70 14.10 -1.30
CA GLY A 125 -17.75 13.52 -0.47
C GLY A 125 -17.50 12.07 -0.10
N ASP A 126 -18.03 11.68 1.05
CA ASP A 126 -17.73 10.42 1.75
C ASP A 126 -17.99 9.14 0.92
N ARG A 127 -19.02 9.12 0.07
CA ARG A 127 -19.27 7.96 -0.81
C ARG A 127 -18.27 7.81 -1.95
N TRP A 128 -17.77 8.93 -2.48
CA TRP A 128 -16.70 8.93 -3.48
C TRP A 128 -15.35 8.62 -2.82
N ASN A 129 -15.17 9.07 -1.58
CA ASN A 129 -14.02 8.75 -0.75
C ASN A 129 -13.86 7.23 -0.59
N LEU A 130 -14.90 6.55 -0.13
CA LEU A 130 -14.96 5.09 -0.03
C LEU A 130 -14.85 4.39 -1.40
N GLY A 131 -15.40 5.00 -2.45
CA GLY A 131 -15.24 4.50 -3.82
C GLY A 131 -13.77 4.51 -4.28
N PHE A 132 -13.02 5.52 -3.87
CA PHE A 132 -11.59 5.64 -4.18
C PHE A 132 -10.74 4.67 -3.38
N LEU A 133 -11.08 4.46 -2.10
CA LEU A 133 -10.50 3.39 -1.29
C LEU A 133 -10.71 2.04 -1.99
N ALA A 134 -11.98 1.66 -2.26
CA ALA A 134 -12.30 0.38 -2.89
C ALA A 134 -11.58 0.15 -4.24
N GLU A 135 -11.51 1.16 -5.11
CA GLU A 135 -10.80 1.03 -6.39
C GLU A 135 -9.28 0.92 -6.20
N THR A 136 -8.71 1.56 -5.18
CA THR A 136 -7.28 1.45 -4.86
C THR A 136 -6.96 0.00 -4.50
N GLU A 137 -7.70 -0.58 -3.54
CA GLU A 137 -7.49 -1.97 -3.10
C GLU A 137 -7.68 -2.97 -4.23
N HIS A 138 -8.70 -2.78 -5.08
CA HIS A 138 -8.88 -3.65 -6.25
C HIS A 138 -7.71 -3.60 -7.23
N GLN A 139 -7.07 -2.43 -7.40
CA GLN A 139 -5.89 -2.31 -8.25
C GLN A 139 -4.64 -2.88 -7.57
N VAL A 140 -4.49 -2.71 -6.26
CA VAL A 140 -3.42 -3.31 -5.46
C VAL A 140 -3.52 -4.83 -5.50
N GLU A 141 -4.69 -5.41 -5.23
CA GLU A 141 -4.96 -6.85 -5.34
C GLU A 141 -4.55 -7.40 -6.71
N ALA A 142 -4.94 -6.72 -7.80
CA ALA A 142 -4.57 -7.14 -9.15
C ALA A 142 -3.05 -7.10 -9.38
N HIS A 143 -2.35 -6.10 -8.82
CA HIS A 143 -0.90 -5.99 -8.88
C HIS A 143 -0.22 -7.10 -8.06
N LEU A 144 -0.70 -7.38 -6.86
CA LEU A 144 -0.20 -8.45 -6.00
C LEU A 144 -0.33 -9.81 -6.68
N LYS A 145 -1.47 -10.11 -7.31
CA LYS A 145 -1.64 -11.34 -8.11
C LYS A 145 -0.66 -11.42 -9.27
N SER A 146 -0.42 -10.31 -9.97
CA SER A 146 0.59 -10.25 -11.03
C SER A 146 2.01 -10.46 -10.49
N HIS A 147 2.33 -9.92 -9.32
CA HIS A 147 3.63 -10.12 -8.67
C HIS A 147 3.80 -11.57 -8.19
N LEU A 148 2.76 -12.18 -7.64
CA LEU A 148 2.77 -13.58 -7.24
C LEU A 148 3.04 -14.51 -8.43
N ALA A 149 2.53 -14.18 -9.62
CA ALA A 149 2.85 -14.92 -10.85
C ALA A 149 4.30 -14.69 -11.34
N SER A 150 4.92 -13.56 -11.00
CA SER A 150 6.26 -13.17 -11.44
C SER A 150 7.38 -13.57 -10.45
N LEU A 151 7.05 -13.76 -9.17
CA LEU A 151 8.01 -14.15 -8.15
C LEU A 151 8.55 -15.56 -8.41
N PRO A 152 9.87 -15.79 -8.21
CA PRO A 152 10.47 -17.12 -8.31
C PRO A 152 9.73 -18.14 -7.45
N GLU A 153 9.51 -19.35 -7.95
CA GLU A 153 8.82 -20.41 -7.19
C GLU A 153 9.57 -20.79 -5.90
N SER A 154 10.91 -20.72 -5.93
CA SER A 154 11.76 -20.96 -4.76
C SER A 154 11.67 -19.85 -3.71
N ASP A 155 11.16 -18.66 -4.04
CA ASP A 155 10.99 -17.55 -3.08
C ASP A 155 9.69 -17.68 -2.29
N ALA A 156 9.54 -18.79 -1.56
CA ALA A 156 8.32 -19.11 -0.80
C ALA A 156 7.96 -18.02 0.23
N LYS A 157 8.96 -17.34 0.81
CA LYS A 157 8.76 -16.25 1.78
C LYS A 157 8.11 -15.02 1.16
N SER A 158 8.66 -14.49 0.05
CA SER A 158 8.05 -13.33 -0.61
C SER A 158 6.65 -13.65 -1.12
N ARG A 159 6.44 -14.87 -1.62
CA ARG A 159 5.12 -15.34 -2.08
C ARG A 159 4.12 -15.37 -0.93
N ALA A 160 4.49 -15.89 0.24
CA ALA A 160 3.61 -15.91 1.42
C ALA A 160 3.21 -14.50 1.89
N ILE A 161 4.13 -13.54 1.85
CA ILE A 161 3.83 -12.13 2.17
C ILE A 161 2.81 -11.58 1.16
N VAL A 162 3.06 -11.72 -0.14
CA VAL A 162 2.17 -11.18 -1.19
C VAL A 162 0.78 -11.83 -1.17
N ASP A 163 0.71 -13.13 -0.89
CA ASP A 163 -0.55 -13.86 -0.82
C ASP A 163 -1.39 -13.37 0.37
N GLN A 164 -0.78 -13.20 1.55
CA GLN A 164 -1.48 -12.65 2.71
C GLN A 164 -1.94 -11.20 2.48
N MET A 165 -1.09 -10.37 1.87
CA MET A 165 -1.47 -9.00 1.51
C MET A 165 -2.70 -9.03 0.59
N ALA A 166 -2.70 -9.85 -0.47
CA ALA A 166 -3.82 -9.94 -1.39
C ALA A 166 -5.15 -10.36 -0.72
N VAL A 167 -5.08 -11.19 0.32
CA VAL A 167 -6.26 -11.54 1.14
C VAL A 167 -6.78 -10.35 1.94
N ASP A 168 -5.87 -9.61 2.58
CA ASP A 168 -6.20 -8.42 3.40
C ASP A 168 -6.83 -7.32 2.51
N GLU A 169 -6.28 -7.06 1.32
CA GLU A 169 -6.75 -6.06 0.35
C GLU A 169 -8.20 -6.31 -0.12
N VAL A 170 -8.56 -7.57 -0.34
CA VAL A 170 -9.93 -7.95 -0.71
C VAL A 170 -10.91 -7.57 0.41
N ALA A 171 -10.50 -7.73 1.67
CA ALA A 171 -11.32 -7.38 2.82
C ALA A 171 -11.51 -5.86 2.93
N HIS A 172 -10.47 -5.06 2.68
CA HIS A 172 -10.57 -3.59 2.65
C HIS A 172 -11.49 -3.09 1.53
N ALA A 173 -11.34 -3.62 0.32
CA ALA A 173 -12.19 -3.27 -0.82
C ALA A 173 -13.67 -3.56 -0.53
N LYS A 174 -13.92 -4.71 0.09
CA LYS A 174 -15.26 -5.13 0.49
C LYS A 174 -15.83 -4.23 1.57
N LEU A 175 -15.05 -3.92 2.62
CA LEU A 175 -15.46 -3.02 3.69
C LEU A 175 -15.85 -1.64 3.13
N ALA A 176 -15.05 -1.09 2.23
CA ALA A 176 -15.32 0.20 1.59
C ALA A 176 -16.62 0.19 0.77
N THR A 177 -16.89 -0.92 0.08
CA THR A 177 -18.13 -1.12 -0.68
C THR A 177 -19.35 -1.27 0.24
N ASP A 178 -19.24 -2.07 1.30
CA ASP A 178 -20.29 -2.30 2.29
C ASP A 178 -20.68 -1.02 3.03
N LEU A 179 -19.72 -0.12 3.27
CA LEU A 179 -19.95 1.21 3.83
C LEU A 179 -20.57 2.22 2.83
N GLY A 180 -20.90 1.78 1.62
CA GLY A 180 -21.64 2.58 0.64
C GLY A 180 -20.78 3.32 -0.39
N GLY A 181 -19.53 2.87 -0.57
CA GLY A 181 -18.62 3.32 -1.62
C GLY A 181 -19.26 3.31 -3.01
N LYS A 182 -19.10 4.41 -3.74
CA LYS A 182 -19.61 4.53 -5.11
C LYS A 182 -18.54 4.10 -6.12
N PRO A 183 -18.86 3.23 -7.09
CA PRO A 183 -17.94 2.90 -8.17
C PRO A 183 -17.45 4.16 -8.89
N LEU A 184 -16.13 4.29 -9.05
CA LEU A 184 -15.55 5.44 -9.73
C LEU A 184 -15.87 5.42 -11.23
N PRO A 185 -16.01 6.60 -11.87
CA PRO A 185 -16.13 6.68 -13.32
C PRO A 185 -14.94 5.99 -13.99
N GLU A 186 -15.18 5.34 -15.12
CA GLU A 186 -14.16 4.54 -15.81
C GLU A 186 -12.91 5.36 -16.17
N VAL A 187 -13.08 6.64 -16.52
CA VAL A 187 -11.97 7.56 -16.81
C VAL A 187 -11.04 7.70 -15.60
N VAL A 188 -11.59 7.78 -14.39
CA VAL A 188 -10.79 7.89 -13.16
C VAL A 188 -10.07 6.58 -12.89
N ARG A 189 -10.75 5.44 -13.02
CA ARG A 189 -10.14 4.11 -12.85
C ARG A 189 -8.96 3.89 -13.81
N ARG A 190 -9.12 4.28 -15.08
CA ARG A 190 -8.05 4.22 -16.08
C ARG A 190 -6.89 5.17 -15.76
N ALA A 191 -7.17 6.37 -15.24
CA ALA A 191 -6.14 7.30 -14.81
C ALA A 191 -5.33 6.75 -13.62
N MET A 192 -6.00 6.16 -12.64
CA MET A 192 -5.36 5.47 -11.50
C MET A 192 -4.44 4.34 -11.98
N ARG A 193 -4.91 3.49 -12.91
CA ARG A 193 -4.07 2.44 -13.50
C ARG A 193 -2.85 2.99 -14.23
N GLY A 194 -3.01 4.11 -14.94
CA GLY A 194 -1.91 4.81 -15.60
C GLY A 194 -0.85 5.30 -14.60
N ALA A 195 -1.29 5.96 -13.53
CA ALA A 195 -0.41 6.42 -12.45
C ALA A 195 0.29 5.24 -11.75
N SER A 196 -0.45 4.19 -11.45
CA SER A 196 0.08 2.97 -10.83
C SER A 196 1.11 2.27 -11.72
N LYS A 197 0.91 2.26 -13.05
CA LYS A 197 1.92 1.74 -14.00
C LYS A 197 3.22 2.55 -14.00
N VAL A 198 3.13 3.88 -13.90
CA VAL A 198 4.33 4.74 -13.78
C VAL A 198 5.05 4.44 -12.46
N MET A 199 4.31 4.41 -11.36
CA MET A 199 4.84 4.12 -10.03
C MET A 199 5.56 2.77 -9.98
N THR A 200 4.91 1.69 -10.40
CA THR A 200 5.48 0.33 -10.42
C THR A 200 6.73 0.26 -11.30
N THR A 201 6.72 0.88 -12.48
CA THR A 201 7.89 0.90 -13.39
C THR A 201 9.08 1.63 -12.79
N VAL A 202 8.84 2.77 -12.14
CA VAL A 202 9.88 3.58 -11.51
C VAL A 202 10.40 2.88 -10.25
N ALA A 203 9.51 2.45 -9.36
CA ALA A 203 9.85 1.75 -8.13
C ALA A 203 10.56 0.41 -8.40
N TYR A 204 10.33 -0.25 -9.54
CA TYR A 204 11.14 -1.41 -9.93
C TYR A 204 12.64 -1.07 -9.98
N ARG A 205 13.00 0.15 -10.39
CA ARG A 205 14.39 0.56 -10.63
C ARG A 205 15.02 1.37 -9.50
N VAL A 206 14.26 2.24 -8.83
CA VAL A 206 14.78 3.26 -7.89
C VAL A 206 14.11 3.26 -6.54
#